data_AF-A0A7L1W6X1-F1
#
_entry.id   AF-A0A7L1W6X1-F1
#
_cell.length_a   1.000
_cell.length_b   1.000
_cell.length_c   1.000
_cell.angle_alpha   90.00
_cell.angle_beta   90.00
_cell.angle_gamma   90.00
#
_symmetry.space_group_name_H-M   'P 1'
#
loop_
_entity.id
_entity.type
_entity.pdbx_description
1 polymer ?
#
loop_
_entity_poly.entity_id
_entity_poly.type
_entity_poly.pdbx_seq_one_letter_code
_entity_poly.pdbx_strand_id
1 'polypeptide(L)'
;VMNCGKDFVETLKKIGYPKADELNGDDFDWMFESSEDKSFLDWFCGNINEQHVVSEEELQDFDNLLQCGKPVLKGNALDEVLKTLEPTGSTNCSQGEDGEEEEEVKKLEDELQTLQKLKNLQIHRHNKLQLLVTTKSHVLQKFQSREEEARKDWKEGLEVFTAANNKLDNELQSLIAAVKKFASFFTASDSEQGTDAHPVFFSQLSLDKYLSVEEQSTAALTSHIKTCFYKGMSECAENSHKGSFQLEDLIKQVPFDEATEVCKDRQEIARLQAAYICGQNQLIQLQAEEEGMNSAIKCAESLLQSSDKDIGQQENIDAKISSLSAEISAIKQDIAQTNNEELLPLLKKKAQLLTTPVVKEYLNHQIAQQDCYAAIQDRIGRHLIRQKTSFELIQLGCEMEMKKHQEMSCQLENLVESLKQSTDELQQRLQLIAERTEQAKPRNTISSEDGLSCRLYQLLEGGNKKQQLFKTYKSLEQMAQKLKQDCAAVQDQLAASAEEQSHLLSNLERDVDVLHGALYCGTNQVQLRSLELTEQFHQLEVDLDKLNHLLKDLVADLASKRSLLESSSLHQMERDLYVYFFKDEEHLKEMVEKLEQQSQAKASGLEDKNFTAS
;
A
#
# COMPACT_ATOMS: atom_id res chain seq x y z
N VAL A 1 -13.25 -49.70 24.22
CA VAL A 1 -14.25 -50.77 24.07
C VAL A 1 -13.77 -51.59 22.89
N MET A 2 -13.22 -52.78 23.14
CA MET A 2 -12.77 -53.68 22.07
C MET A 2 -14.02 -54.33 21.46
N ASN A 3 -14.15 -54.28 20.14
CA ASN A 3 -15.26 -54.90 19.39
C ASN A 3 -15.01 -56.42 19.26
N CYS A 4 -15.00 -57.14 20.38
CA CYS A 4 -14.66 -58.56 20.41
C CYS A 4 -15.66 -59.42 19.62
N GLY A 5 -16.93 -59.00 19.52
CA GLY A 5 -17.97 -59.71 18.78
C GLY A 5 -17.83 -59.64 17.26
N LYS A 6 -17.24 -58.57 16.71
CA LYS A 6 -16.96 -58.46 15.26
C LYS A 6 -15.83 -59.37 14.84
N ASP A 7 -14.74 -59.39 15.60
CA ASP A 7 -13.58 -60.25 15.32
C ASP A 7 -13.97 -61.74 15.42
N PHE A 8 -14.90 -62.07 16.32
CA PHE A 8 -15.46 -63.41 16.44
C PHE A 8 -16.27 -63.82 15.20
N VAL A 9 -17.19 -62.98 14.73
CA VAL A 9 -17.99 -63.28 13.53
C VAL A 9 -17.10 -63.32 12.28
N GLU A 10 -16.08 -62.47 12.16
CA GLU A 10 -15.11 -62.56 11.06
C GLU A 10 -14.30 -63.86 11.09
N THR A 11 -13.89 -64.32 12.28
CA THR A 11 -13.18 -65.60 12.43
C THR A 11 -14.11 -66.77 12.05
N LEU A 12 -15.39 -66.73 12.43
CA LEU A 12 -16.40 -67.72 12.02
C LEU A 12 -16.62 -67.75 10.49
N LYS A 13 -16.55 -66.59 9.82
CA LYS A 13 -16.59 -66.52 8.36
C LYS A 13 -15.35 -67.13 7.71
N LYS A 14 -14.16 -66.83 8.26
CA LYS A 14 -12.90 -67.40 7.77
C LYS A 14 -12.90 -68.93 7.86
N ILE A 15 -13.42 -69.51 8.95
CA ILE A 15 -13.51 -70.97 9.09
C ILE A 15 -14.68 -71.62 8.30
N GLY A 16 -15.43 -70.84 7.51
CA GLY A 16 -16.48 -71.37 6.63
C GLY A 16 -17.78 -71.79 7.34
N TYR A 17 -18.12 -71.22 8.50
CA TYR A 17 -19.35 -71.58 9.20
C TYR A 17 -20.61 -71.20 8.39
N PRO A 18 -21.55 -72.15 8.08
CA PRO A 18 -22.59 -71.95 7.07
C PRO A 18 -23.60 -70.81 7.33
N LYS A 19 -23.73 -70.36 8.58
CA LYS A 19 -24.65 -69.28 8.97
C LYS A 19 -23.91 -68.01 9.41
N ALA A 20 -22.59 -67.93 9.22
CA ALA A 20 -21.79 -66.81 9.70
C ALA A 20 -22.19 -65.47 9.06
N ASP A 21 -22.76 -65.49 7.85
CA ASP A 21 -23.24 -64.29 7.17
C ASP A 21 -24.57 -63.73 7.72
N GLU A 22 -25.33 -64.55 8.45
CA GLU A 22 -26.59 -64.15 9.09
C GLU A 22 -26.38 -63.60 10.52
N LEU A 23 -25.16 -63.73 11.07
CA LEU A 23 -24.81 -63.30 12.42
C LEU A 23 -24.31 -61.86 12.44
N ASN A 24 -24.82 -61.05 13.37
CA ASN A 24 -24.35 -59.68 13.59
C ASN A 24 -23.39 -59.63 14.78
N GLY A 25 -22.19 -59.08 14.59
CA GLY A 25 -21.15 -59.03 15.61
C GLY A 25 -21.54 -58.24 16.87
N ASP A 26 -22.42 -57.25 16.73
CA ASP A 26 -22.90 -56.43 17.85
C ASP A 26 -23.76 -57.25 18.85
N ASP A 27 -24.38 -58.35 18.40
CA ASP A 27 -25.18 -59.25 19.25
C ASP A 27 -24.32 -60.16 20.14
N PHE A 28 -23.00 -60.23 19.90
CA PHE A 28 -22.06 -61.06 20.65
C PHE A 28 -21.18 -60.26 21.61
N ASP A 29 -21.19 -58.93 21.53
CA ASP A 29 -20.37 -58.05 22.37
C ASP A 29 -20.75 -58.13 23.87
N TRP A 30 -21.98 -58.54 24.21
CA TRP A 30 -22.45 -58.69 25.59
C TRP A 30 -22.28 -60.12 26.15
N MET A 31 -22.00 -61.12 25.31
CA MET A 31 -21.99 -62.53 25.75
C MET A 31 -20.71 -62.93 26.52
N PHE A 32 -19.70 -62.05 26.56
CA PHE A 32 -18.36 -62.39 27.06
C PHE A 32 -17.80 -61.30 28.00
N GLU A 33 -18.53 -60.99 29.08
CA GLU A 33 -18.12 -59.98 30.07
C GLU A 33 -17.08 -60.49 31.08
N SER A 34 -16.93 -61.81 31.26
CA SER A 34 -15.95 -62.38 32.19
C SER A 34 -14.51 -62.35 31.63
N SER A 35 -13.50 -62.26 32.51
CA SER A 35 -12.09 -62.19 32.10
C SER A 35 -11.56 -63.50 31.48
N GLU A 36 -12.15 -64.64 31.85
CA GLU A 36 -11.81 -65.96 31.30
C GLU A 36 -12.34 -66.10 29.87
N ASP A 37 -13.56 -65.62 29.62
CA ASP A 37 -14.19 -65.64 28.29
C ASP A 37 -13.47 -64.74 27.27
N LYS A 38 -12.95 -63.59 27.71
CA LYS A 38 -12.15 -62.71 26.84
C LYS A 38 -10.80 -63.32 26.46
N SER A 39 -10.16 -64.02 27.39
CA SER A 39 -8.89 -64.70 27.12
C SER A 39 -9.07 -65.84 26.12
N PHE A 40 -10.20 -66.55 26.20
CA PHE A 40 -10.58 -67.55 25.20
C PHE A 40 -10.86 -66.92 23.83
N LEU A 41 -11.56 -65.80 23.77
CA LEU A 41 -11.86 -65.09 22.52
C LEU A 41 -10.62 -64.58 21.79
N ASP A 42 -9.70 -63.94 22.52
CA ASP A 42 -8.43 -63.48 21.95
C ASP A 42 -7.61 -64.68 21.42
N TRP A 43 -7.65 -65.81 22.13
CA TRP A 43 -7.00 -67.04 21.66
C TRP A 43 -7.70 -67.63 20.42
N PHE A 44 -9.04 -67.70 20.41
CA PHE A 44 -9.83 -68.26 19.31
C PHE A 44 -9.66 -67.44 18.03
N CYS A 45 -9.88 -66.12 18.11
CA CYS A 45 -9.75 -65.19 16.98
C CYS A 45 -8.31 -65.02 16.51
N GLY A 46 -7.32 -65.26 17.39
CA GLY A 46 -5.90 -65.16 17.05
C GLY A 46 -5.28 -66.42 16.44
N ASN A 47 -5.74 -67.61 16.83
CA ASN A 47 -5.07 -68.88 16.49
C ASN A 47 -5.85 -69.79 15.55
N ILE A 48 -7.17 -69.63 15.43
CA ILE A 48 -8.00 -70.50 14.58
C ILE A 48 -8.19 -69.86 13.20
N ASN A 49 -7.88 -70.63 12.16
CA ASN A 49 -7.99 -70.21 10.76
C ASN A 49 -8.45 -71.39 9.88
N GLU A 50 -8.57 -71.16 8.58
CA GLU A 50 -9.02 -72.15 7.57
C GLU A 50 -8.28 -73.50 7.63
N GLN A 51 -7.02 -73.52 8.08
CA GLN A 51 -6.20 -74.74 8.17
C GLN A 51 -6.58 -75.65 9.36
N HIS A 52 -7.37 -75.14 10.30
CA HIS A 52 -7.84 -75.89 11.47
C HIS A 52 -9.26 -76.46 11.26
N VAL A 53 -9.84 -76.28 10.07
CA VAL A 53 -11.15 -76.78 9.69
C VAL A 53 -10.95 -78.06 8.91
N VAL A 54 -11.43 -79.18 9.46
CA VAL A 54 -11.34 -80.49 8.80
C VAL A 54 -12.26 -80.49 7.59
N SER A 55 -11.71 -80.74 6.42
CA SER A 55 -12.48 -80.85 5.18
C SER A 55 -13.29 -82.14 5.14
N GLU A 56 -14.37 -82.17 4.34
CA GLU A 56 -15.21 -83.37 4.17
C GLU A 56 -14.40 -84.55 3.60
N GLU A 57 -13.37 -84.27 2.79
CA GLU A 57 -12.44 -85.28 2.26
C GLU A 57 -11.54 -85.87 3.36
N GLU A 58 -11.03 -85.05 4.28
CA GLU A 58 -10.23 -85.51 5.43
C GLU A 58 -11.08 -86.26 6.47
N LEU A 59 -12.35 -85.88 6.62
CA LEU A 59 -13.34 -86.62 7.42
C LEU A 59 -13.62 -88.00 6.80
N GLN A 60 -13.77 -88.06 5.48
CA GLN A 60 -13.96 -89.31 4.76
C GLN A 60 -12.71 -90.20 4.84
N ASP A 61 -11.50 -89.63 4.77
CA ASP A 61 -10.24 -90.34 4.95
C ASP A 61 -10.04 -90.83 6.38
N PHE A 62 -10.47 -90.06 7.38
CA PHE A 62 -10.49 -90.47 8.78
C PHE A 62 -11.50 -91.61 9.03
N ASP A 63 -12.69 -91.54 8.44
CA ASP A 63 -13.69 -92.60 8.50
C ASP A 63 -13.23 -93.86 7.76
N ASN A 64 -12.53 -93.72 6.63
CA ASN A 64 -11.87 -94.81 5.93
C ASN A 64 -10.77 -95.46 6.81
N LEU A 65 -9.99 -94.65 7.54
CA LEU A 65 -8.99 -95.10 8.52
C LEU A 65 -9.62 -95.85 9.71
N LEU A 66 -10.77 -95.41 10.20
CA LEU A 66 -11.54 -96.09 11.25
C LEU A 66 -12.14 -97.42 10.75
N GLN A 67 -12.64 -97.45 9.51
CA GLN A 67 -13.16 -98.67 8.87
C GLN A 67 -12.05 -99.69 8.53
N CYS A 68 -10.80 -99.24 8.38
CA CYS A 68 -9.65 -100.11 8.15
C CYS A 68 -9.10 -100.81 9.42
N GLY A 69 -9.72 -100.62 10.59
CA GLY A 69 -9.48 -101.46 11.78
C GLY A 69 -8.08 -101.35 12.40
N LYS A 70 -7.30 -100.32 12.08
CA LYS A 70 -6.00 -100.04 12.72
C LYS A 70 -6.21 -99.17 13.97
N PRO A 71 -5.52 -99.43 15.09
CA PRO A 71 -5.66 -98.64 16.31
C PRO A 71 -5.10 -97.23 16.08
N VAL A 72 -5.97 -96.24 16.12
CA VAL A 72 -5.59 -94.82 16.10
C VAL A 72 -5.05 -94.47 17.49
N LEU A 73 -3.78 -94.05 17.56
CA LEU A 73 -3.12 -93.61 18.79
C LEU A 73 -3.83 -92.35 19.31
N LYS A 74 -4.53 -92.47 20.45
CA LYS A 74 -5.23 -91.36 21.11
C LYS A 74 -4.80 -91.23 22.57
N GLY A 75 -4.65 -90.00 23.04
CA GLY A 75 -4.31 -89.68 24.44
C GLY A 75 -2.92 -90.19 24.83
N ASN A 76 -2.81 -90.72 26.05
CA ASN A 76 -1.54 -91.03 26.73
C ASN A 76 -0.56 -91.95 25.94
N ALA A 77 -1.02 -92.71 24.94
CA ALA A 77 -0.17 -93.52 24.07
C ALA A 77 0.60 -92.69 23.01
N LEU A 78 0.10 -91.51 22.63
CA LEU A 78 0.80 -90.56 21.77
C LEU A 78 1.85 -89.77 22.56
N ASP A 79 1.54 -89.43 23.83
CA ASP A 79 2.48 -88.75 24.73
C ASP A 79 3.71 -89.60 25.08
N GLU A 80 3.59 -90.93 25.13
CA GLU A 80 4.74 -91.84 25.30
C GLU A 80 5.62 -91.92 24.04
N VAL A 81 5.04 -91.80 22.85
CA VAL A 81 5.79 -91.77 21.58
C VAL A 81 6.47 -90.41 21.37
N LEU A 82 5.85 -89.32 21.79
CA LEU A 82 6.46 -87.98 21.75
C LEU A 82 7.58 -87.84 22.80
N LYS A 83 7.51 -88.54 23.95
CA LYS A 83 8.62 -88.63 24.92
C LYS A 83 9.80 -89.47 24.45
N THR A 84 9.63 -90.34 23.44
CA THR A 84 10.73 -91.14 22.86
C THR A 84 11.41 -90.48 21.66
N LEU A 85 10.90 -89.33 21.21
CA LEU A 85 11.51 -88.46 20.22
C LEU A 85 12.17 -87.25 20.91
N GLU A 86 13.28 -87.50 21.62
CA GLU A 86 14.22 -86.43 21.95
C GLU A 86 15.09 -86.07 20.72
N PRO A 87 15.49 -84.79 20.58
CA PRO A 87 16.14 -84.29 19.37
C PRO A 87 17.44 -85.03 19.09
N THR A 88 17.53 -85.59 17.89
CA THR A 88 18.70 -86.28 17.36
C THR A 88 19.81 -85.25 17.15
N GLY A 89 20.65 -85.11 18.16
CA GLY A 89 21.76 -84.17 18.16
C GLY A 89 22.72 -84.47 19.30
N SER A 90 23.07 -85.74 19.50
CA SER A 90 24.23 -86.08 20.34
C SER A 90 24.72 -87.50 20.03
N THR A 91 26.03 -87.59 19.84
CA THR A 91 26.86 -88.81 19.82
C THR A 91 26.97 -89.55 18.48
N ASN A 92 27.95 -89.14 17.65
CA ASN A 92 29.12 -89.95 17.28
C ASN A 92 29.88 -89.28 16.12
N CYS A 93 30.75 -88.32 16.43
CA CYS A 93 31.90 -88.04 15.57
C CYS A 93 33.18 -88.20 16.38
N SER A 94 34.03 -89.06 15.84
CA SER A 94 35.37 -89.36 16.29
C SER A 94 36.25 -88.10 16.29
N GLN A 95 36.66 -87.69 17.49
CA GLN A 95 38.05 -87.34 17.83
C GLN A 95 38.75 -86.40 16.84
N GLY A 96 38.49 -85.10 16.94
CA GLY A 96 39.24 -84.07 16.19
C GLY A 96 38.82 -82.61 16.35
N GLU A 97 37.57 -82.30 16.72
CA GLU A 97 37.01 -80.95 16.45
C GLU A 97 36.31 -80.27 17.66
N ASP A 98 36.48 -80.78 18.90
CA ASP A 98 35.90 -80.17 20.12
C ASP A 98 36.44 -78.76 20.44
N GLY A 99 37.58 -78.37 19.85
CA GLY A 99 38.11 -77.01 19.98
C GLY A 99 37.45 -76.01 19.02
N GLU A 100 36.88 -76.48 17.90
CA GLU A 100 36.37 -75.61 16.83
C GLU A 100 34.90 -75.26 17.05
N GLU A 101 34.04 -76.20 17.45
CA GLU A 101 32.63 -75.93 17.74
C GLU A 101 32.43 -75.09 19.03
N GLU A 102 33.19 -75.34 20.10
CA GLU A 102 33.16 -74.47 21.29
C GLU A 102 33.72 -73.07 20.97
N GLU A 103 34.73 -72.96 20.11
CA GLU A 103 35.18 -71.67 19.61
C GLU A 103 34.14 -70.98 18.73
N GLU A 104 33.41 -71.70 17.89
CA GLU A 104 32.34 -71.14 17.04
C GLU A 104 31.14 -70.68 17.84
N VAL A 105 30.69 -71.46 18.82
CA VAL A 105 29.61 -71.06 19.74
C VAL A 105 30.04 -69.83 20.53
N LYS A 106 31.29 -69.78 20.99
CA LYS A 106 31.84 -68.62 21.70
C LYS A 106 31.99 -67.39 20.79
N LYS A 107 32.40 -67.58 19.52
CA LYS A 107 32.42 -66.52 18.49
C LYS A 107 31.01 -65.99 18.20
N LEU A 108 30.01 -66.87 18.09
CA LEU A 108 28.62 -66.49 17.88
C LEU A 108 28.04 -65.77 19.10
N GLU A 109 28.37 -66.18 20.32
CA GLU A 109 27.91 -65.53 21.54
C GLU A 109 28.57 -64.15 21.76
N ASP A 110 29.86 -64.03 21.40
CA ASP A 110 30.56 -62.75 21.32
C ASP A 110 29.95 -61.85 20.23
N GLU A 111 29.60 -62.42 19.07
CA GLU A 111 28.93 -61.69 17.98
C GLU A 111 27.53 -61.22 18.41
N LEU A 112 26.76 -62.06 19.10
CA LEU A 112 25.46 -61.71 19.66
C LEU A 112 25.59 -60.58 20.69
N GLN A 113 26.60 -60.63 21.57
CA GLN A 113 26.90 -59.52 22.48
C GLN A 113 27.26 -58.23 21.73
N THR A 114 28.04 -58.30 20.64
CA THR A 114 28.39 -57.11 19.85
C THR A 114 27.17 -56.53 19.13
N LEU A 115 26.30 -57.37 18.57
CA LEU A 115 25.05 -56.98 17.94
C LEU A 115 24.08 -56.36 18.96
N GLN A 116 24.01 -56.90 20.18
CA GLN A 116 23.19 -56.34 21.25
C GLN A 116 23.73 -54.98 21.72
N LYS A 117 25.05 -54.81 21.82
CA LYS A 117 25.70 -53.50 22.06
C LYS A 117 25.41 -52.51 20.92
N LEU A 118 25.46 -52.96 19.66
CA LEU A 118 25.16 -52.15 18.48
C LEU A 118 23.68 -51.70 18.49
N LYS A 119 22.74 -52.62 18.76
CA LYS A 119 21.31 -52.32 18.89
C LYS A 119 21.06 -51.28 19.98
N ASN A 120 21.65 -51.46 21.17
CA ASN A 120 21.52 -50.50 22.27
C ASN A 120 22.08 -49.12 21.90
N LEU A 121 23.20 -49.07 21.20
CA LEU A 121 23.78 -47.83 20.68
C LEU A 121 22.85 -47.16 19.66
N GLN A 122 22.21 -47.93 18.78
CA GLN A 122 21.28 -47.43 17.78
C GLN A 122 19.99 -46.90 18.40
N ILE A 123 19.44 -47.59 19.41
CA ILE A 123 18.30 -47.09 20.22
C ILE A 123 18.68 -45.79 20.93
N HIS A 124 19.88 -45.72 21.54
CA HIS A 124 20.34 -44.50 22.20
C HIS A 124 20.45 -43.32 21.22
N ARG A 125 21.03 -43.56 20.03
CA ARG A 125 21.11 -42.55 18.96
C ARG A 125 19.71 -42.12 18.50
N HIS A 126 18.80 -43.05 18.31
CA HIS A 126 17.41 -42.77 17.93
C HIS A 126 16.71 -41.90 18.98
N ASN A 127 16.76 -42.29 20.26
CA ASN A 127 16.15 -41.53 21.36
C ASN A 127 16.74 -40.12 21.47
N LYS A 128 18.06 -39.98 21.25
CA LYS A 128 18.73 -38.68 21.23
C LYS A 128 18.25 -37.80 20.07
N LEU A 129 18.10 -38.38 18.87
CA LEU A 129 17.55 -37.67 17.71
C LEU A 129 16.09 -37.30 17.92
N GLN A 130 15.28 -38.19 18.48
CA GLN A 130 13.88 -37.94 18.79
C GLN A 130 13.71 -36.79 19.78
N LEU A 131 14.52 -36.75 20.85
CA LEU A 131 14.55 -35.60 21.78
C LEU A 131 14.95 -34.29 21.08
N LEU A 132 15.89 -34.36 20.14
CA LEU A 132 16.33 -33.19 19.38
C LEU A 132 15.23 -32.71 18.42
N VAL A 133 14.49 -33.62 17.80
CA VAL A 133 13.33 -33.32 16.96
C VAL A 133 12.20 -32.69 17.79
N THR A 134 11.86 -33.24 18.95
CA THR A 134 10.80 -32.69 19.81
C THR A 134 11.17 -31.31 20.35
N THR A 135 12.41 -31.12 20.81
CA THR A 135 12.88 -29.80 21.27
C THR A 135 12.87 -28.76 20.16
N LYS A 136 13.33 -29.10 18.95
CA LYS A 136 13.28 -28.20 17.79
C LYS A 136 11.86 -27.91 17.34
N SER A 137 10.97 -28.91 17.35
CA SER A 137 9.55 -28.75 17.02
C SER A 137 8.86 -27.79 17.98
N HIS A 138 9.08 -27.94 19.29
CA HIS A 138 8.53 -27.01 20.29
C HIS A 138 9.06 -25.57 20.10
N VAL A 139 10.35 -25.41 19.78
CA VAL A 139 10.92 -24.10 19.46
C VAL A 139 10.27 -23.50 18.21
N LEU A 140 10.06 -24.30 17.15
CA LEU A 140 9.39 -23.87 15.93
C LEU A 140 7.96 -23.41 16.22
N GLN A 141 7.20 -24.19 17.01
CA GLN A 141 5.83 -23.85 17.39
C GLN A 141 5.77 -22.53 18.17
N LYS A 142 6.71 -22.28 19.09
CA LYS A 142 6.83 -21.00 19.81
C LYS A 142 7.18 -19.83 18.88
N PHE A 143 8.00 -20.06 17.85
CA PHE A 143 8.28 -19.05 16.83
C PHE A 143 7.05 -18.76 15.97
N GLN A 144 6.29 -19.79 15.57
CA GLN A 144 5.05 -19.64 14.80
C GLN A 144 4.01 -18.84 15.58
N SER A 145 3.78 -19.16 16.86
CA SER A 145 2.83 -18.40 17.68
C SER A 145 3.22 -16.92 17.81
N ARG A 146 4.52 -16.63 17.90
CA ARG A 146 5.03 -15.25 17.97
C ARG A 146 4.94 -14.52 16.62
N GLU A 147 5.10 -15.24 15.51
CA GLU A 147 4.88 -14.70 14.16
C GLU A 147 3.41 -14.36 13.95
N GLU A 148 2.49 -15.24 14.36
CA GLU A 148 1.04 -15.02 14.28
C GLU A 148 0.61 -13.81 15.12
N GLU A 149 1.12 -13.68 16.34
CA GLU A 149 0.89 -12.52 17.21
C GLU A 149 1.39 -11.22 16.55
N ALA A 150 2.64 -11.19 16.08
CA ALA A 150 3.19 -10.03 15.39
C ALA A 150 2.43 -9.67 14.11
N ARG A 151 1.96 -10.67 13.36
CA ARG A 151 1.13 -10.49 12.16
C ARG A 151 -0.24 -9.92 12.51
N LYS A 152 -0.84 -10.38 13.61
CA LYS A 152 -2.10 -9.85 14.12
C LYS A 152 -1.94 -8.39 14.53
N ASP A 153 -0.93 -8.06 15.33
CA ASP A 153 -0.64 -6.69 15.77
C ASP A 153 -0.39 -5.75 14.59
N TRP A 154 0.38 -6.21 13.59
CA TRP A 154 0.60 -5.46 12.36
C TRP A 154 -0.69 -5.20 11.59
N LYS A 155 -1.57 -6.21 11.48
CA LYS A 155 -2.85 -6.09 10.78
C LYS A 155 -3.79 -5.12 11.50
N GLU A 156 -3.88 -5.22 12.83
CA GLU A 156 -4.66 -4.28 13.66
C GLU A 156 -4.13 -2.85 13.51
N GLY A 157 -2.80 -2.66 13.56
CA GLY A 157 -2.19 -1.35 13.34
C GLY A 157 -2.47 -0.79 11.94
N LEU A 158 -2.44 -1.64 10.90
CA LEU A 158 -2.76 -1.25 9.53
C LEU A 158 -4.23 -0.85 9.37
N GLU A 159 -5.15 -1.59 9.99
CA GLU A 159 -6.58 -1.27 9.98
C GLU A 159 -6.85 0.09 10.64
N VAL A 160 -6.26 0.35 11.81
CA VAL A 160 -6.35 1.64 12.51
C VAL A 160 -5.78 2.77 11.66
N PHE A 161 -4.60 2.57 11.07
CA PHE A 161 -3.97 3.57 10.21
C PHE A 161 -4.82 3.88 8.97
N THR A 162 -5.35 2.85 8.31
CA THR A 162 -6.19 3.00 7.12
C THR A 162 -7.50 3.72 7.45
N ALA A 163 -8.12 3.39 8.59
CA ALA A 163 -9.32 4.08 9.07
C ALA A 163 -9.05 5.57 9.36
N ALA A 164 -7.91 5.88 10.01
CA ALA A 164 -7.49 7.25 10.27
C ALA A 164 -7.22 8.03 8.98
N ASN A 165 -6.56 7.41 8.00
CA ASN A 165 -6.28 8.04 6.71
C ASN A 165 -7.57 8.34 5.93
N ASN A 166 -8.49 7.38 5.86
CA ASN A 166 -9.79 7.59 5.22
C ASN A 166 -10.60 8.70 5.91
N LYS A 167 -10.51 8.80 7.24
CA LYS A 167 -11.15 9.90 7.98
C LYS A 167 -10.54 11.25 7.62
N LEU A 168 -9.21 11.36 7.60
CA LEU A 168 -8.49 12.58 7.21
C LEU A 168 -8.85 12.99 5.77
N ASP A 169 -8.85 12.04 4.82
CA ASP A 169 -9.22 12.30 3.43
C ASP A 169 -10.64 12.85 3.29
N ASN A 170 -11.60 12.29 4.05
CA ASN A 170 -12.97 12.81 4.08
C ASN A 170 -13.05 14.23 4.67
N GLU A 171 -12.31 14.51 5.74
CA GLU A 171 -12.22 15.84 6.34
C GLU A 171 -11.60 16.87 5.38
N LEU A 172 -10.54 16.49 4.66
CA LEU A 172 -9.91 17.32 3.63
C LEU A 172 -10.85 17.58 2.45
N GLN A 173 -11.59 16.57 1.98
CA GLN A 173 -12.59 16.76 0.92
C GLN A 173 -13.72 17.70 1.37
N SER A 174 -14.20 17.55 2.61
CA SER A 174 -15.19 18.44 3.22
C SER A 174 -14.66 19.88 3.30
N LEU A 175 -13.40 20.06 3.73
CA LEU A 175 -12.74 21.36 3.76
C LEU A 175 -12.64 21.98 2.36
N ILE A 176 -12.22 21.21 1.35
CA ILE A 176 -12.16 21.68 -0.05
C ILE A 176 -13.55 22.11 -0.54
N ALA A 177 -14.60 21.33 -0.24
CA ALA A 177 -15.97 21.68 -0.60
C ALA A 177 -16.44 22.95 0.11
N ALA A 178 -16.12 23.12 1.39
CA ALA A 178 -16.43 24.32 2.15
C ALA A 178 -15.69 25.55 1.59
N VAL A 179 -14.41 25.43 1.25
CA VAL A 179 -13.61 26.49 0.61
C VAL A 179 -14.16 26.84 -0.77
N LYS A 180 -14.57 25.86 -1.58
CA LYS A 180 -15.23 26.12 -2.88
C LYS A 180 -16.55 26.86 -2.70
N LYS A 181 -17.37 26.46 -1.72
CA LYS A 181 -18.61 27.17 -1.39
C LYS A 181 -18.32 28.59 -0.94
N PHE A 182 -17.30 28.79 -0.10
CA PHE A 182 -16.87 30.12 0.33
C PHE A 182 -16.42 30.98 -0.86
N ALA A 183 -15.58 30.45 -1.75
CA ALA A 183 -15.14 31.15 -2.96
C ALA A 183 -16.29 31.49 -3.91
N SER A 184 -17.36 30.67 -3.95
CA SER A 184 -18.54 30.96 -4.78
C SER A 184 -19.24 32.27 -4.39
N PHE A 185 -19.18 32.67 -3.11
CA PHE A 185 -19.76 33.94 -2.66
C PHE A 185 -19.08 35.17 -3.26
N PHE A 186 -17.80 35.07 -3.65
CA PHE A 186 -17.04 36.17 -4.26
C PHE A 186 -17.10 36.19 -5.79
N THR A 187 -17.55 35.11 -6.42
CA THR A 187 -17.53 34.93 -7.89
C THR A 187 -18.92 35.05 -8.54
N ALA A 188 -19.98 35.16 -7.74
CA ALA A 188 -21.37 35.14 -8.21
C ALA A 188 -21.89 36.45 -8.85
N SER A 189 -21.04 37.44 -9.12
CA SER A 189 -21.51 38.78 -9.54
C SER A 189 -21.73 38.96 -11.05
N ASP A 190 -21.24 38.06 -11.92
CA ASP A 190 -21.22 38.30 -13.38
C ASP A 190 -22.13 37.36 -14.21
N SER A 191 -22.85 36.40 -13.61
CA SER A 191 -23.79 35.58 -14.39
C SER A 191 -25.16 36.25 -14.44
N GLU A 192 -25.49 36.85 -15.58
CA GLU A 192 -26.81 37.41 -15.94
C GLU A 192 -27.97 36.38 -15.97
N GLN A 193 -27.79 35.19 -15.40
CA GLN A 193 -28.75 34.08 -15.46
C GLN A 193 -28.99 33.49 -14.07
N GLY A 194 -29.84 34.17 -13.31
CA GLY A 194 -30.39 33.64 -12.06
C GLY A 194 -31.01 34.72 -11.20
N THR A 195 -32.29 34.99 -11.41
CA THR A 195 -33.13 35.92 -10.63
C THR A 195 -33.25 35.62 -9.12
N ASP A 196 -32.52 34.62 -8.59
CA ASP A 196 -32.57 34.15 -7.20
C ASP A 196 -31.24 34.29 -6.43
N ALA A 197 -30.19 34.86 -7.04
CA ALA A 197 -28.94 35.11 -6.32
C ALA A 197 -29.10 36.30 -5.37
N HIS A 198 -29.51 36.03 -4.12
CA HIS A 198 -29.52 37.04 -3.07
C HIS A 198 -28.08 37.51 -2.79
N PRO A 199 -27.81 38.82 -2.81
CA PRO A 199 -26.50 39.37 -2.49
C PRO A 199 -26.10 38.95 -1.06
N VAL A 200 -24.95 38.30 -0.95
CA VAL A 200 -24.41 37.79 0.33
C VAL A 200 -23.64 38.90 1.04
N PHE A 201 -22.97 39.75 0.27
CA PHE A 201 -22.21 40.89 0.76
C PHE A 201 -22.97 42.19 0.55
N PHE A 202 -22.75 43.14 1.45
CA PHE A 202 -23.28 44.50 1.33
C PHE A 202 -22.74 45.20 0.08
N SER A 203 -21.49 44.91 -0.29
CA SER A 203 -20.88 45.39 -1.54
C SER A 203 -21.55 44.88 -2.83
N GLN A 204 -22.33 43.80 -2.76
CA GLN A 204 -23.07 43.24 -3.90
C GLN A 204 -24.47 43.86 -4.06
N LEU A 205 -24.94 44.65 -3.09
CA LEU A 205 -26.23 45.33 -3.19
C LEU A 205 -26.14 46.52 -4.15
N SER A 206 -27.02 46.56 -5.15
CA SER A 206 -27.18 47.76 -5.99
C SER A 206 -27.77 48.90 -5.15
N LEU A 207 -27.00 49.97 -5.02
CA LEU A 207 -27.41 51.22 -4.36
C LEU A 207 -28.09 52.19 -5.34
N ASP A 208 -28.23 51.85 -6.62
CA ASP A 208 -28.69 52.77 -7.68
C ASP A 208 -30.09 53.32 -7.40
N LYS A 209 -31.00 52.48 -6.89
CA LYS A 209 -32.35 52.90 -6.51
C LYS A 209 -32.34 53.86 -5.33
N TYR A 210 -31.46 53.66 -4.36
CA TYR A 210 -31.33 54.57 -3.22
C TYR A 210 -30.72 55.90 -3.65
N LEU A 211 -29.62 55.85 -4.42
CA LEU A 211 -28.93 57.04 -4.92
C LEU A 211 -29.83 57.90 -5.81
N SER A 212 -30.63 57.29 -6.68
CA SER A 212 -31.58 58.02 -7.53
C SER A 212 -32.69 58.72 -6.73
N VAL A 213 -33.20 58.10 -5.65
CA VAL A 213 -34.16 58.74 -4.74
C VAL A 213 -33.51 59.91 -3.99
N GLU A 214 -32.27 59.75 -3.55
CA GLU A 214 -31.56 60.78 -2.80
C GLU A 214 -31.12 61.96 -3.70
N GLU A 215 -30.80 61.70 -4.96
CA GLU A 215 -30.55 62.75 -5.96
C GLU A 215 -31.83 63.54 -6.27
N GLN A 216 -32.96 62.85 -6.46
CA GLN A 216 -34.26 63.49 -6.67
C GLN A 216 -34.69 64.33 -5.44
N SER A 217 -34.48 63.82 -4.22
CA SER A 217 -34.80 64.55 -3.00
C SER A 217 -33.95 65.82 -2.85
N THR A 218 -32.66 65.74 -3.16
CA THR A 218 -31.72 66.87 -3.14
C THR A 218 -32.08 67.92 -4.20
N ALA A 219 -32.48 67.48 -5.40
CA ALA A 219 -32.94 68.36 -6.47
C ALA A 219 -34.24 69.10 -6.08
N ALA A 220 -35.21 68.38 -5.50
CA ALA A 220 -36.45 68.96 -5.00
C ALA A 220 -36.20 69.99 -3.89
N LEU A 221 -35.33 69.67 -2.93
CA LEU A 221 -34.92 70.57 -1.86
C LEU A 221 -34.27 71.84 -2.40
N THR A 222 -33.36 71.70 -3.37
CA THR A 222 -32.67 72.83 -4.02
C THR A 222 -33.66 73.74 -4.75
N SER A 223 -34.65 73.16 -5.43
CA SER A 223 -35.73 73.93 -6.08
C SER A 223 -36.58 74.68 -5.05
N HIS A 224 -36.93 74.03 -3.93
CA HIS A 224 -37.69 74.65 -2.86
C HIS A 224 -36.94 75.83 -2.21
N ILE A 225 -35.65 75.65 -1.89
CA ILE A 225 -34.78 76.72 -1.38
C ILE A 225 -34.73 77.90 -2.37
N LYS A 226 -34.53 77.63 -3.66
CA LYS A 226 -34.51 78.69 -4.69
C LYS A 226 -35.83 79.47 -4.71
N THR A 227 -36.94 78.78 -4.57
CA THR A 227 -38.27 79.42 -4.61
C THR A 227 -38.54 80.23 -3.34
N CYS A 228 -38.21 79.70 -2.15
CA CYS A 228 -38.44 80.37 -0.87
C CYS A 228 -37.53 81.61 -0.65
N PHE A 229 -36.28 81.59 -1.11
CA PHE A 229 -35.31 82.66 -0.80
C PHE A 229 -35.07 83.66 -1.95
N TYR A 230 -35.28 83.29 -3.22
CA TYR A 230 -34.89 84.15 -4.35
C TYR A 230 -36.06 84.73 -5.16
N LYS A 231 -37.25 84.12 -5.14
CA LYS A 231 -38.38 84.60 -5.97
C LYS A 231 -39.43 85.41 -5.20
N GLY A 232 -39.33 85.47 -3.87
CA GLY A 232 -40.39 86.00 -3.02
C GLY A 232 -41.57 85.02 -2.96
N MET A 233 -42.08 84.74 -1.76
CA MET A 233 -43.11 83.71 -1.52
C MET A 233 -44.51 84.02 -2.10
N SER A 234 -44.67 85.02 -2.98
CA SER A 234 -45.98 85.37 -3.56
C SER A 234 -46.46 84.40 -4.64
N GLU A 235 -45.57 83.62 -5.28
CA GLU A 235 -45.92 82.69 -6.38
C GLU A 235 -45.85 81.19 -6.00
N CYS A 236 -45.57 80.85 -4.73
CA CYS A 236 -45.34 79.46 -4.32
C CYS A 236 -46.61 78.58 -4.22
N ALA A 237 -47.82 79.13 -4.40
CA ALA A 237 -49.06 78.39 -4.17
C ALA A 237 -49.68 77.75 -5.42
N GLU A 238 -49.31 78.15 -6.65
CA GLU A 238 -50.09 77.74 -7.83
C GLU A 238 -49.46 76.66 -8.70
N ASN A 239 -48.15 76.40 -8.59
CA ASN A 239 -47.46 75.59 -9.60
C ASN A 239 -46.58 74.47 -8.99
N SER A 240 -47.15 73.41 -8.44
CA SER A 240 -46.57 72.06 -8.63
C SER A 240 -47.61 70.96 -8.45
N HIS A 241 -47.94 70.29 -9.54
CA HIS A 241 -48.76 69.10 -9.56
C HIS A 241 -47.96 67.88 -9.06
N LYS A 242 -48.51 67.23 -8.04
CA LYS A 242 -48.72 65.78 -7.95
C LYS A 242 -47.47 64.89 -8.06
N GLY A 243 -46.90 64.56 -6.89
CA GLY A 243 -46.30 63.25 -6.67
C GLY A 243 -44.90 63.27 -6.07
N SER A 244 -44.86 63.34 -4.74
CA SER A 244 -43.90 62.72 -3.82
C SER A 244 -43.30 63.71 -2.82
N PHE A 245 -43.37 63.29 -1.56
CA PHE A 245 -42.89 63.92 -0.33
C PHE A 245 -43.77 65.01 0.28
N GLN A 246 -44.38 64.61 1.40
CA GLN A 246 -45.15 65.38 2.38
C GLN A 246 -44.38 66.63 2.84
N LEU A 247 -44.42 67.67 2.02
CA LEU A 247 -43.99 69.02 2.37
C LEU A 247 -45.13 70.01 2.11
N GLU A 248 -46.36 69.53 1.97
CA GLU A 248 -47.52 70.36 1.62
C GLU A 248 -48.15 71.13 2.81
N ASP A 249 -47.77 70.88 4.06
CA ASP A 249 -48.65 71.26 5.18
C ASP A 249 -48.28 72.55 5.96
N LEU A 250 -47.26 73.31 5.57
CA LEU A 250 -46.97 74.58 6.24
C LEU A 250 -46.49 75.64 5.27
N ILE A 251 -47.34 76.61 4.96
CA ILE A 251 -47.07 78.05 5.01
C ILE A 251 -48.42 78.76 4.85
N LYS A 252 -48.90 79.40 5.92
CA LYS A 252 -49.88 80.50 5.77
C LYS A 252 -49.08 81.76 5.44
N GLN A 253 -49.51 82.39 4.36
CA GLN A 253 -48.88 83.52 3.67
C GLN A 253 -48.69 84.73 4.58
N VAL A 254 -47.52 85.37 4.46
CA VAL A 254 -47.30 86.77 4.78
C VAL A 254 -46.56 87.37 3.58
N PRO A 255 -47.06 88.43 2.92
CA PRO A 255 -46.34 89.09 1.82
C PRO A 255 -45.12 89.87 2.36
N PHE A 256 -44.03 89.89 1.59
CA PHE A 256 -42.76 90.53 1.95
C PHE A 256 -42.29 91.52 0.88
N ASP A 257 -42.01 92.76 1.27
CA ASP A 257 -41.16 93.72 0.53
C ASP A 257 -40.28 94.54 1.51
N GLU A 258 -39.03 94.12 1.70
CA GLU A 258 -38.33 94.34 2.98
C GLU A 258 -37.41 95.57 3.03
N ALA A 259 -36.98 96.15 1.91
CA ALA A 259 -35.95 97.20 1.95
C ALA A 259 -36.53 98.62 1.77
N THR A 260 -37.60 98.76 0.99
CA THR A 260 -38.17 100.05 0.61
C THR A 260 -39.29 100.53 1.53
N GLU A 261 -39.94 99.62 2.27
CA GLU A 261 -41.04 99.95 3.19
C GLU A 261 -40.52 100.46 4.55
N VAL A 262 -39.44 99.90 5.10
CA VAL A 262 -38.90 100.28 6.43
C VAL A 262 -38.52 101.76 6.51
N CYS A 263 -37.95 102.31 5.43
CA CYS A 263 -37.63 103.74 5.36
C CYS A 263 -38.89 104.62 5.27
N LYS A 264 -39.94 104.16 4.57
CA LYS A 264 -41.21 104.89 4.44
C LYS A 264 -42.00 104.85 5.74
N ASP A 265 -42.04 103.71 6.42
CA ASP A 265 -42.76 103.53 7.68
C ASP A 265 -42.13 104.34 8.81
N ARG A 266 -40.80 104.39 8.86
CA ARG A 266 -40.08 105.26 9.82
C ARG A 266 -40.36 106.73 9.57
N GLN A 267 -40.43 107.15 8.30
CA GLN A 267 -40.81 108.52 7.93
C GLN A 267 -42.28 108.81 8.29
N GLU A 268 -43.16 107.83 8.10
CA GLU A 268 -44.59 107.96 8.40
C GLU A 268 -44.86 108.05 9.91
N ILE A 269 -44.18 107.25 10.73
CA ILE A 269 -44.24 107.37 12.20
C ILE A 269 -43.77 108.75 12.65
N ALA A 270 -42.65 109.25 12.09
CA ALA A 270 -42.17 110.59 12.38
C ALA A 270 -43.17 111.68 11.96
N ARG A 271 -43.83 111.50 10.80
CA ARG A 271 -44.88 112.41 10.30
C ARG A 271 -46.09 112.42 11.23
N LEU A 272 -46.56 111.26 11.69
CA LEU A 272 -47.68 111.13 12.62
C LEU A 272 -47.36 111.75 13.99
N GLN A 273 -46.15 111.54 14.51
CA GLN A 273 -45.70 112.18 15.76
C GLN A 273 -45.69 113.70 15.63
N ALA A 274 -45.14 114.23 14.53
CA ALA A 274 -45.10 115.67 14.29
C ALA A 274 -46.52 116.26 14.17
N ALA A 275 -47.40 115.61 13.40
CA ALA A 275 -48.79 116.04 13.24
C ALA A 275 -49.56 116.06 14.56
N TYR A 276 -49.38 115.04 15.41
CA TYR A 276 -50.01 114.98 16.73
C TYR A 276 -49.49 116.10 17.65
N ILE A 277 -48.17 116.34 17.70
CA ILE A 277 -47.58 117.40 18.52
C ILE A 277 -48.12 118.77 18.08
N CYS A 278 -48.12 119.05 16.78
CA CYS A 278 -48.62 120.32 16.23
C CYS A 278 -50.11 120.52 16.53
N GLY A 279 -50.95 119.50 16.26
CA GLY A 279 -52.38 119.59 16.48
C GLY A 279 -52.76 119.75 17.95
N GLN A 280 -52.11 119.03 18.86
CA GLN A 280 -52.35 119.16 20.30
C GLN A 280 -51.86 120.50 20.86
N ASN A 281 -50.71 121.00 20.39
CA ASN A 281 -50.21 122.31 20.81
C ASN A 281 -51.16 123.43 20.39
N GLN A 282 -51.68 123.38 19.14
CA GLN A 282 -52.70 124.31 18.66
C GLN A 282 -54.00 124.23 19.46
N LEU A 283 -54.46 123.01 19.78
CA LEU A 283 -55.65 122.82 20.62
C LEU A 283 -55.49 123.47 22.01
N ILE A 284 -54.34 123.25 22.65
CA ILE A 284 -54.06 123.81 23.98
C ILE A 284 -53.94 125.34 23.91
N GLN A 285 -53.32 125.89 22.86
CA GLN A 285 -53.26 127.33 22.65
C GLN A 285 -54.65 127.94 22.48
N LEU A 286 -55.52 127.34 21.66
CA LEU A 286 -56.89 127.81 21.47
C LEU A 286 -57.72 127.72 22.76
N GLN A 287 -57.56 126.65 23.55
CA GLN A 287 -58.23 126.53 24.86
C GLN A 287 -57.72 127.58 25.86
N ALA A 288 -56.43 127.89 25.84
CA ALA A 288 -55.86 128.94 26.69
C ALA A 288 -56.33 130.34 26.26
N GLU A 289 -56.44 130.60 24.96
CA GLU A 289 -57.02 131.83 24.42
C GLU A 289 -58.51 131.97 24.77
N GLU A 290 -59.28 130.89 24.65
CA GLU A 290 -60.70 130.85 25.04
C GLU A 290 -60.87 131.16 26.54
N GLU A 291 -60.11 130.50 27.42
CA GLU A 291 -60.17 130.82 28.85
C GLU A 291 -59.61 132.21 29.19
N GLY A 292 -58.64 132.69 28.42
CA GLY A 292 -58.15 134.06 28.50
C GLY A 292 -59.25 135.06 28.17
N MET A 293 -60.00 134.83 27.09
CA MET A 293 -61.16 135.66 26.70
C MET A 293 -62.29 135.56 27.74
N ASN A 294 -62.61 134.36 28.23
CA ASN A 294 -63.62 134.18 29.29
C ASN A 294 -63.23 134.91 30.58
N SER A 295 -61.95 134.86 30.95
CA SER A 295 -61.43 135.60 32.11
C SER A 295 -61.44 137.10 31.88
N ALA A 296 -61.14 137.56 30.67
CA ALA A 296 -61.24 138.98 30.29
C ALA A 296 -62.69 139.46 30.34
N ILE A 297 -63.65 138.66 29.85
CA ILE A 297 -65.09 138.93 29.96
C ILE A 297 -65.50 139.02 31.43
N LYS A 298 -65.15 138.03 32.27
CA LYS A 298 -65.43 138.05 33.73
C LYS A 298 -64.82 139.27 34.41
N CYS A 299 -63.59 139.65 34.05
CA CYS A 299 -62.92 140.83 34.56
C CYS A 299 -63.68 142.10 34.16
N ALA A 300 -64.06 142.23 32.89
CA ALA A 300 -64.85 143.36 32.39
C ALA A 300 -66.23 143.44 33.06
N GLU A 301 -66.89 142.30 33.26
CA GLU A 301 -68.15 142.21 34.02
C GLU A 301 -67.96 142.67 35.48
N SER A 302 -66.89 142.24 36.15
CA SER A 302 -66.58 142.68 37.51
C SER A 302 -66.22 144.17 37.60
N LEU A 303 -65.52 144.70 36.59
CA LEU A 303 -65.20 146.12 36.46
C LEU A 303 -66.47 146.95 36.26
N LEU A 304 -67.38 146.53 35.37
CA LEU A 304 -68.69 147.14 35.18
C LEU A 304 -69.54 147.10 36.47
N GLN A 305 -69.47 146.01 37.25
CA GLN A 305 -70.14 145.90 38.54
C GLN A 305 -69.52 146.79 39.63
N SER A 306 -68.21 147.06 39.56
CA SER A 306 -67.48 147.95 40.49
C SER A 306 -67.56 149.44 40.11
N SER A 307 -67.92 149.75 38.86
CA SER A 307 -67.91 151.11 38.28
C SER A 307 -68.93 152.09 38.86
N ASP A 308 -69.79 151.66 39.80
CA ASP A 308 -70.76 152.55 40.46
C ASP A 308 -70.20 153.25 41.71
N LYS A 309 -68.93 152.98 42.12
CA LYS A 309 -68.28 153.68 43.24
C LYS A 309 -66.78 153.90 43.00
N ASP A 310 -66.33 155.12 43.30
CA ASP A 310 -64.94 155.65 43.24
C ASP A 310 -64.40 156.16 41.90
N ILE A 311 -64.87 157.36 41.52
CA ILE A 311 -64.10 158.31 40.71
C ILE A 311 -63.41 159.25 41.68
N GLY A 312 -62.18 158.95 42.10
CA GLY A 312 -61.43 159.90 42.94
C GLY A 312 -60.22 159.42 43.72
N GLN A 313 -59.27 158.70 43.11
CA GLN A 313 -57.90 158.68 43.64
C GLN A 313 -56.86 158.75 42.50
N GLN A 314 -56.13 159.86 42.46
CA GLN A 314 -54.97 160.11 41.61
C GLN A 314 -53.77 159.34 42.18
N GLU A 315 -53.75 158.02 42.05
CA GLU A 315 -52.53 157.24 42.24
C GLU A 315 -51.56 157.49 41.08
N ASN A 316 -50.25 157.31 41.28
CA ASN A 316 -49.23 157.52 40.26
C ASN A 316 -49.41 156.51 39.10
N ILE A 317 -50.19 156.90 38.10
CA ILE A 317 -50.60 156.10 36.94
C ILE A 317 -49.37 155.54 36.21
N ASP A 318 -48.30 156.32 36.07
CA ASP A 318 -47.09 155.89 35.35
C ASP A 318 -46.30 154.79 36.09
N ALA A 319 -46.26 154.84 37.42
CA ALA A 319 -45.64 153.79 38.23
C ALA A 319 -46.45 152.48 38.16
N LYS A 320 -47.78 152.58 38.14
CA LYS A 320 -48.70 151.44 38.04
C LYS A 320 -48.69 150.81 36.65
N ILE A 321 -48.65 151.62 35.59
CA ILE A 321 -48.43 151.16 34.21
C ILE A 321 -47.09 150.45 34.09
N SER A 322 -46.02 151.01 34.68
CA SER A 322 -44.70 150.39 34.66
C SER A 322 -44.69 149.04 35.39
N SER A 323 -45.31 148.93 36.57
CA SER A 323 -45.46 147.67 37.30
C SER A 323 -46.26 146.63 36.52
N LEU A 324 -47.43 147.00 36.00
CA LEU A 324 -48.28 146.10 35.21
C LEU A 324 -47.58 145.68 33.91
N SER A 325 -46.81 146.56 33.27
CA SER A 325 -46.04 146.21 32.07
C SER A 325 -44.90 145.23 32.36
N ALA A 326 -44.28 145.34 33.55
CA ALA A 326 -43.28 144.40 34.03
C ALA A 326 -43.92 143.04 34.37
N GLU A 327 -45.09 143.04 35.02
CA GLU A 327 -45.87 141.82 35.31
C GLU A 327 -46.34 141.14 34.02
N ILE A 328 -46.85 141.89 33.03
CA ILE A 328 -47.23 141.34 31.71
C ILE A 328 -46.01 140.74 31.02
N SER A 329 -44.84 141.37 31.13
CA SER A 329 -43.61 140.85 30.53
C SER A 329 -43.13 139.58 31.24
N ALA A 330 -43.21 139.52 32.57
CA ALA A 330 -42.93 138.32 33.36
C ALA A 330 -43.89 137.18 33.01
N ILE A 331 -45.19 137.43 32.96
CA ILE A 331 -46.21 136.44 32.58
C ILE A 331 -45.98 135.95 31.14
N LYS A 332 -45.62 136.83 30.20
CA LYS A 332 -45.27 136.43 28.82
C LYS A 332 -44.03 135.54 28.77
N GLN A 333 -43.03 135.83 29.61
CA GLN A 333 -41.83 135.02 29.72
C GLN A 333 -42.16 133.65 30.34
N ASP A 334 -42.98 133.60 31.39
CA ASP A 334 -43.44 132.36 32.01
C ASP A 334 -44.25 131.52 31.02
N ILE A 335 -45.16 132.12 30.25
CA ILE A 335 -45.91 131.43 29.18
C ILE A 335 -44.95 130.85 28.12
N ALA A 336 -43.92 131.59 27.72
CA ALA A 336 -42.92 131.12 26.77
C ALA A 336 -42.08 129.97 27.35
N GLN A 337 -41.77 130.02 28.65
CA GLN A 337 -41.04 128.98 29.36
C GLN A 337 -41.89 127.71 29.49
N THR A 338 -43.13 127.81 29.99
CA THR A 338 -44.06 126.68 30.11
C THR A 338 -44.33 126.01 28.76
N ASN A 339 -44.52 126.79 27.68
CA ASN A 339 -44.76 126.22 26.35
C ASN A 339 -43.55 125.44 25.80
N ASN A 340 -42.32 125.93 26.00
CA ASN A 340 -41.13 125.31 25.41
C ASN A 340 -40.49 124.25 26.31
N GLU A 341 -40.42 124.47 27.62
CA GLU A 341 -39.71 123.62 28.57
C GLU A 341 -40.58 122.51 29.16
N GLU A 342 -41.88 122.73 29.34
CA GLU A 342 -42.77 121.77 29.99
C GLU A 342 -43.74 121.11 29.00
N LEU A 343 -44.47 121.91 28.23
CA LEU A 343 -45.53 121.42 27.35
C LEU A 343 -44.98 120.61 26.16
N LEU A 344 -43.97 121.13 25.45
CA LEU A 344 -43.43 120.47 24.27
C LEU A 344 -42.79 119.09 24.59
N PRO A 345 -41.99 118.90 25.66
CA PRO A 345 -41.49 117.57 26.04
C PRO A 345 -42.60 116.59 26.45
N LEU A 346 -43.63 117.05 27.16
CA LEU A 346 -44.78 116.22 27.51
C LEU A 346 -45.56 115.77 26.26
N LEU A 347 -45.77 116.67 25.30
CA LEU A 347 -46.40 116.34 24.01
C LEU A 347 -45.55 115.36 23.20
N LYS A 348 -44.22 115.52 23.16
CA LYS A 348 -43.30 114.56 22.54
C LYS A 348 -43.40 113.17 23.19
N LYS A 349 -43.40 113.10 24.53
CA LYS A 349 -43.55 111.83 25.26
C LYS A 349 -44.89 111.17 24.97
N LYS A 350 -45.97 111.96 24.92
CA LYS A 350 -47.32 111.47 24.58
C LYS A 350 -47.42 111.00 23.12
N ALA A 351 -46.79 111.70 22.19
CA ALA A 351 -46.69 111.29 20.78
C ALA A 351 -45.93 109.96 20.63
N GLN A 352 -44.82 109.81 21.34
CA GLN A 352 -44.07 108.54 21.38
C GLN A 352 -44.94 107.40 21.92
N LEU A 353 -45.63 107.61 23.04
CA LEU A 353 -46.54 106.62 23.63
C LEU A 353 -47.65 106.18 22.67
N LEU A 354 -48.19 107.09 21.85
CA LEU A 354 -49.18 106.78 20.83
C LEU A 354 -48.62 105.92 19.69
N THR A 355 -47.35 106.10 19.35
CA THR A 355 -46.67 105.30 18.31
C THR A 355 -46.08 103.99 18.82
N THR A 356 -45.92 103.81 20.14
CA THR A 356 -45.36 102.59 20.73
C THR A 356 -46.08 101.30 20.31
N PRO A 357 -47.42 101.22 20.26
CA PRO A 357 -48.11 100.03 19.78
C PRO A 357 -47.80 99.70 18.31
N VAL A 358 -47.70 100.71 17.45
CA VAL A 358 -47.38 100.54 16.02
C VAL A 358 -45.97 99.97 15.84
N VAL A 359 -45.00 100.51 16.57
CA VAL A 359 -43.62 100.00 16.56
C VAL A 359 -43.56 98.58 17.14
N LYS A 360 -44.34 98.28 18.18
CA LYS A 360 -44.41 96.93 18.76
C LYS A 360 -44.95 95.92 17.74
N GLU A 361 -46.05 96.24 17.05
CA GLU A 361 -46.61 95.36 16.02
C GLU A 361 -45.64 95.16 14.86
N TYR A 362 -44.93 96.21 14.43
CA TYR A 362 -43.87 96.09 13.42
C TYR A 362 -42.73 95.15 13.87
N LEU A 363 -42.24 95.31 15.10
CA LEU A 363 -41.21 94.42 15.64
C LEU A 363 -41.72 92.98 15.81
N ASN A 364 -42.97 92.79 16.22
CA ASN A 364 -43.59 91.47 16.29
C ASN A 364 -43.66 90.82 14.91
N HIS A 365 -44.00 91.59 13.87
CA HIS A 365 -44.03 91.12 12.49
C HIS A 365 -42.63 90.69 12.01
N GLN A 366 -41.60 91.48 12.30
CA GLN A 366 -40.21 91.16 12.01
C GLN A 366 -39.73 89.91 12.76
N ILE A 367 -40.11 89.75 14.03
CA ILE A 367 -39.81 88.53 14.79
C ILE A 367 -40.49 87.30 14.16
N ALA A 368 -41.78 87.40 13.82
CA ALA A 368 -42.52 86.32 13.17
C ALA A 368 -41.91 85.91 11.82
N GLN A 369 -41.36 86.87 11.07
CA GLN A 369 -40.60 86.61 9.85
C GLN A 369 -39.32 85.81 10.14
N GLN A 370 -38.53 86.23 11.11
CA GLN A 370 -37.30 85.53 11.48
C GLN A 370 -37.59 84.11 12.00
N ASP A 371 -38.65 83.94 12.78
CA ASP A 371 -39.11 82.62 13.24
C ASP A 371 -39.50 81.71 12.06
N CYS A 372 -40.11 82.27 11.01
CA CYS A 372 -40.42 81.54 9.78
C CYS A 372 -39.13 81.07 9.07
N TYR A 373 -38.13 81.95 8.92
CA TYR A 373 -36.85 81.58 8.33
C TYR A 373 -36.12 80.51 9.16
N ALA A 374 -36.11 80.66 10.49
CA ALA A 374 -35.53 79.67 11.39
C ALA A 374 -36.20 78.30 11.24
N ALA A 375 -37.54 78.27 11.13
CA ALA A 375 -38.29 77.02 10.92
C ALA A 375 -37.99 76.35 9.57
N ILE A 376 -37.83 77.14 8.49
CA ILE A 376 -37.44 76.63 7.17
C ILE A 376 -36.00 76.07 7.22
N GLN A 377 -35.06 76.82 7.81
CA GLN A 377 -33.66 76.41 7.96
C GLN A 377 -33.52 75.12 8.78
N ASP A 378 -34.25 75.00 9.89
CA ASP A 378 -34.27 73.83 10.75
C ASP A 378 -34.81 72.58 10.02
N ARG A 379 -35.81 72.74 9.15
CA ARG A 379 -36.29 71.65 8.27
C ARG A 379 -35.24 71.20 7.24
N ILE A 380 -34.60 72.16 6.57
CA ILE A 380 -33.52 71.88 5.62
C ILE A 380 -32.38 71.17 6.34
N GLY A 381 -31.98 71.67 7.52
CA GLY A 381 -30.95 71.09 8.36
C GLY A 381 -31.24 69.64 8.73
N ARG A 382 -32.47 69.35 9.20
CA ARG A 382 -32.90 67.97 9.49
C ARG A 382 -32.80 67.05 8.27
N HIS A 383 -33.21 67.52 7.09
CA HIS A 383 -33.13 66.72 5.87
C HIS A 383 -31.68 66.38 5.50
N LEU A 384 -30.80 67.39 5.53
CA LEU A 384 -29.37 67.21 5.23
C LEU A 384 -28.67 66.33 6.26
N ILE A 385 -29.00 66.46 7.54
CA ILE A 385 -28.50 65.56 8.59
C ILE A 385 -28.94 64.12 8.32
N ARG A 386 -30.23 63.91 8.01
CA ARG A 386 -30.74 62.57 7.65
C ARG A 386 -29.95 61.98 6.49
N GLN A 387 -29.85 62.70 5.39
CA GLN A 387 -29.10 62.30 4.20
C GLN A 387 -27.65 61.92 4.55
N LYS A 388 -26.95 62.79 5.28
CA LYS A 388 -25.57 62.55 5.73
C LYS A 388 -25.46 61.30 6.60
N THR A 389 -26.31 61.15 7.61
CA THR A 389 -26.28 59.98 8.49
C THR A 389 -26.56 58.68 7.74
N SER A 390 -27.46 58.70 6.74
CA SER A 390 -27.73 57.54 5.90
C SER A 390 -26.51 57.16 5.04
N PHE A 391 -25.80 58.13 4.46
CA PHE A 391 -24.55 57.86 3.73
C PHE A 391 -23.44 57.35 4.64
N GLU A 392 -23.24 57.95 5.81
CA GLU A 392 -22.25 57.50 6.79
C GLU A 392 -22.54 56.07 7.27
N LEU A 393 -23.82 55.69 7.42
CA LEU A 393 -24.20 54.33 7.77
C LEU A 393 -23.85 53.32 6.66
N ILE A 394 -24.11 53.66 5.40
CA ILE A 394 -23.73 52.84 4.24
C ILE A 394 -22.21 52.67 4.18
N GLN A 395 -21.47 53.77 4.34
CA GLN A 395 -20.01 53.75 4.38
C GLN A 395 -19.49 52.86 5.50
N LEU A 396 -20.02 53.01 6.72
CA LEU A 396 -19.66 52.17 7.87
C LEU A 396 -19.95 50.69 7.60
N GLY A 397 -21.07 50.37 6.94
CA GLY A 397 -21.39 49.01 6.50
C GLY A 397 -20.29 48.42 5.60
N CYS A 398 -19.86 49.17 4.59
CA CYS A 398 -18.76 48.76 3.70
C CYS A 398 -17.42 48.60 4.44
N GLU A 399 -17.09 49.53 5.34
CA GLU A 399 -15.84 49.48 6.11
C GLU A 399 -15.80 48.29 7.07
N MET A 400 -16.92 47.99 7.73
CA MET A 400 -17.04 46.81 8.59
C MET A 400 -16.90 45.50 7.80
N GLU A 401 -17.55 45.43 6.63
CA GLU A 401 -17.40 44.27 5.73
C GLU A 401 -15.95 44.09 5.29
N MET A 402 -15.29 45.16 4.84
CA MET A 402 -13.89 45.11 4.44
C MET A 402 -12.99 44.63 5.59
N LYS A 403 -13.19 45.15 6.80
CA LYS A 403 -12.45 44.69 7.98
C LYS A 403 -12.67 43.20 8.26
N LYS A 404 -13.90 42.71 8.11
CA LYS A 404 -14.22 41.29 8.25
C LYS A 404 -13.56 40.43 7.18
N HIS A 405 -13.51 40.90 5.94
CA HIS A 405 -12.78 40.22 4.87
C HIS A 405 -11.28 40.17 5.13
N GLN A 406 -10.68 41.25 5.66
CA GLN A 406 -9.27 41.27 6.06
C GLN A 406 -8.99 40.29 7.21
N GLU A 407 -9.81 40.28 8.27
CA GLU A 407 -9.70 39.32 9.37
C GLU A 407 -9.76 37.87 8.87
N MET A 408 -10.69 37.60 7.96
CA MET A 408 -10.86 36.28 7.34
C MET A 408 -9.70 35.91 6.41
N SER A 409 -9.15 36.85 5.65
CA SER A 409 -7.95 36.64 4.83
C SER A 409 -6.76 36.22 5.72
N CYS A 410 -6.51 36.96 6.81
CA CYS A 410 -5.46 36.61 7.76
C CYS A 410 -5.67 35.21 8.37
N GLN A 411 -6.90 34.85 8.71
CA GLN A 411 -7.21 33.51 9.22
C GLN A 411 -6.96 32.41 8.17
N LEU A 412 -7.34 32.65 6.92
CA LEU A 412 -7.10 31.72 5.81
C LEU A 412 -5.60 31.57 5.52
N GLU A 413 -4.84 32.66 5.52
CA GLU A 413 -3.37 32.64 5.36
C GLU A 413 -2.70 31.83 6.48
N ASN A 414 -3.11 32.04 7.73
CA ASN A 414 -2.61 31.26 8.86
C ASN A 414 -2.94 29.76 8.73
N LEU A 415 -4.14 29.43 8.25
CA LEU A 415 -4.53 28.04 8.00
C LEU A 415 -3.68 27.41 6.90
N VAL A 416 -3.43 28.14 5.80
CA VAL A 416 -2.58 27.68 4.70
C VAL A 416 -1.16 27.42 5.19
N GLU A 417 -0.58 28.32 5.98
CA GLU A 417 0.77 28.14 6.52
C GLU A 417 0.83 26.95 7.49
N SER A 418 -0.18 26.78 8.36
CA SER A 418 -0.27 25.62 9.26
C SER A 418 -0.39 24.29 8.50
N LEU A 419 -1.21 24.23 7.45
CA LEU A 419 -1.34 23.05 6.59
C LEU A 419 -0.03 22.75 5.84
N LYS A 420 0.66 23.79 5.37
CA LYS A 420 1.96 23.66 4.71
C LYS A 420 3.01 23.11 5.67
N GLN A 421 3.11 23.66 6.89
CA GLN A 421 4.00 23.15 7.92
C GLN A 421 3.69 21.68 8.25
N SER A 422 2.42 21.33 8.42
CA SER A 422 2.01 19.94 8.67
C SER A 422 2.39 19.01 7.52
N THR A 423 2.28 19.48 6.28
CA THR A 423 2.70 18.75 5.07
C THR A 423 4.22 18.55 5.04
N ASP A 424 4.99 19.60 5.36
CA ASP A 424 6.45 19.53 5.42
C ASP A 424 6.92 18.57 6.52
N GLU A 425 6.30 18.60 7.71
CA GLU A 425 6.57 17.66 8.80
C GLU A 425 6.25 16.21 8.40
N LEU A 426 5.12 16.00 7.70
CA LEU A 426 4.76 14.68 7.17
C LEU A 426 5.78 14.21 6.13
N GLN A 427 6.19 15.08 5.21
CA GLN A 427 7.19 14.77 4.20
C GLN A 427 8.54 14.40 4.83
N GLN A 428 8.99 15.13 5.86
CA GLN A 428 10.20 14.79 6.61
C GLN A 428 10.08 13.43 7.30
N ARG A 429 8.95 13.12 7.94
CA ARG A 429 8.71 11.80 8.54
C ARG A 429 8.73 10.69 7.50
N LEU A 430 8.07 10.89 6.37
CA LEU A 430 8.08 9.93 5.25
C LEU A 430 9.49 9.71 4.71
N GLN A 431 10.30 10.77 4.60
CA GLN A 431 11.69 10.66 4.19
C GLN A 431 12.53 9.86 5.19
N LEU A 432 12.40 10.11 6.50
CA LEU A 432 13.08 9.32 7.53
C LEU A 432 12.69 7.84 7.50
N ILE A 433 11.42 7.54 7.22
CA ILE A 433 10.94 6.16 7.03
C ILE A 433 11.57 5.55 5.77
N ALA A 434 11.59 6.28 4.66
CA ALA A 434 12.21 5.82 3.41
C ALA A 434 13.71 5.53 3.59
N GLU A 435 14.45 6.41 4.27
CA GLU A 435 15.87 6.23 4.60
C GLU A 435 16.11 5.01 5.50
N ARG A 436 15.27 4.80 6.51
CA ARG A 436 15.33 3.56 7.34
C ARG A 436 15.03 2.32 6.53
N THR A 437 14.09 2.40 5.59
CA THR A 437 13.72 1.27 4.72
C THR A 437 14.84 0.93 3.74
N GLU A 438 15.53 1.93 3.20
CA GLU A 438 16.76 1.77 2.41
C GLU A 438 17.89 1.13 3.21
N GLN A 439 18.10 1.55 4.47
CA GLN A 439 19.08 0.91 5.37
C GLN A 439 18.70 -0.53 5.77
N ALA A 440 17.41 -0.83 5.80
CA ALA A 440 16.87 -2.16 6.09
C ALA A 440 16.90 -3.10 4.88
N LYS A 441 17.35 -2.65 3.70
CA LYS A 441 17.63 -3.57 2.59
C LYS A 441 18.65 -4.62 3.07
N PRO A 442 18.38 -5.92 2.84
CA PRO A 442 19.27 -6.97 3.30
C PRO A 442 20.65 -6.73 2.68
N ARG A 443 21.63 -6.44 3.54
CA ARG A 443 23.03 -6.36 3.11
C ARG A 443 23.36 -7.69 2.47
N ASN A 444 23.82 -7.65 1.22
CA ASN A 444 24.24 -8.85 0.49
C ASN A 444 25.39 -9.60 1.20
N THR A 445 26.07 -8.91 2.12
CA THR A 445 27.13 -9.42 2.97
C THR A 445 26.56 -10.20 4.16
N ILE A 446 27.03 -11.43 4.34
CA ILE A 446 26.74 -12.27 5.51
C ILE A 446 27.35 -11.59 6.75
N SER A 447 26.51 -11.29 7.73
CA SER A 447 26.94 -10.72 9.02
C SER A 447 27.85 -11.70 9.76
N SER A 448 28.84 -11.19 10.48
CA SER A 448 29.68 -12.00 11.37
C SER A 448 28.89 -12.63 12.53
N GLU A 449 27.71 -12.11 12.84
CA GLU A 449 26.79 -12.67 13.84
C GLU A 449 26.02 -13.90 13.32
N ASP A 450 25.88 -14.05 12.00
CA ASP A 450 25.26 -15.22 11.38
C ASP A 450 26.28 -16.37 11.33
N GLY A 451 26.47 -17.01 12.48
CA GLY A 451 27.40 -18.11 12.67
C GLY A 451 27.08 -19.32 11.79
N LEU A 452 25.81 -19.54 11.44
CA LEU A 452 25.37 -20.63 10.57
C LEU A 452 25.81 -20.38 9.13
N SER A 453 25.48 -19.23 8.56
CA SER A 453 25.88 -18.88 7.18
C SER A 453 27.40 -18.76 7.07
N CYS A 454 28.07 -18.22 8.09
CA CYS A 454 29.53 -18.17 8.14
C CYS A 454 30.18 -19.55 8.16
N ARG A 455 29.58 -20.52 8.86
CA ARG A 455 30.06 -21.90 8.95
C ARG A 455 29.80 -22.68 7.66
N LEU A 456 28.62 -22.49 7.05
CA LEU A 456 28.28 -23.07 5.76
C LEU A 456 29.25 -22.58 4.67
N TYR A 457 29.58 -21.28 4.70
CA TYR A 457 30.58 -20.69 3.81
C TYR A 457 31.95 -21.36 3.97
N GLN A 458 32.40 -21.56 5.22
CA GLN A 458 33.68 -22.23 5.51
C GLN A 458 33.71 -23.70 5.06
N LEU A 459 32.59 -24.42 5.21
CA LEU A 459 32.46 -25.80 4.76
C LEU A 459 32.52 -25.91 3.22
N LEU A 460 31.90 -24.97 2.51
CA LEU A 460 31.82 -24.98 1.05
C LEU A 460 33.05 -24.40 0.36
N GLU A 461 33.76 -23.45 0.97
CA GLU A 461 34.95 -22.80 0.38
C GLU A 461 36.12 -23.78 0.25
N GLY A 462 36.21 -24.76 1.16
CA GLY A 462 37.34 -25.68 1.29
C GLY A 462 38.62 -24.92 1.67
N GLY A 463 39.52 -25.52 2.44
CA GLY A 463 40.63 -24.81 3.10
C GLY A 463 41.69 -24.11 2.22
N ASN A 464 41.48 -23.91 0.91
CA ASN A 464 42.53 -23.60 -0.07
C ASN A 464 42.30 -22.37 -0.97
N LYS A 465 41.47 -21.38 -0.60
CA LYS A 465 41.44 -20.09 -1.32
C LYS A 465 41.53 -18.89 -0.38
N LYS A 466 42.21 -17.84 -0.86
CA LYS A 466 42.39 -16.55 -0.19
C LYS A 466 41.02 -16.07 0.31
N GLN A 467 40.86 -15.97 1.63
CA GLN A 467 39.63 -15.52 2.28
C GLN A 467 39.14 -14.25 1.61
N GLN A 468 38.00 -14.31 0.94
CA GLN A 468 37.34 -13.10 0.47
C GLN A 468 37.03 -12.23 1.71
N LEU A 469 37.44 -10.96 1.67
CA LEU A 469 37.25 -9.99 2.78
C LEU A 469 35.78 -9.84 3.21
N PHE A 470 34.85 -10.14 2.31
CA PHE A 470 33.41 -10.09 2.57
C PHE A 470 32.73 -11.37 2.08
N LYS A 471 32.13 -12.13 3.00
CA LYS A 471 31.28 -13.29 2.67
C LYS A 471 29.93 -12.77 2.19
N THR A 472 29.45 -13.21 1.04
CA THR A 472 28.21 -12.72 0.43
C THR A 472 27.21 -13.87 0.28
N TYR A 473 25.91 -13.63 0.47
CA TYR A 473 24.88 -14.68 0.26
C TYR A 473 24.88 -15.19 -1.20
N LYS A 474 25.17 -14.31 -2.17
CA LYS A 474 25.33 -14.67 -3.58
C LYS A 474 26.50 -15.61 -3.85
N SER A 475 27.65 -15.41 -3.18
CA SER A 475 28.80 -16.32 -3.36
C SER A 475 28.56 -17.66 -2.67
N LEU A 476 27.84 -17.67 -1.55
CA LEU A 476 27.38 -18.90 -0.90
C LEU A 476 26.46 -19.72 -1.82
N GLU A 477 25.50 -19.05 -2.48
CA GLU A 477 24.61 -19.69 -3.46
C GLU A 477 25.38 -20.28 -4.63
N GLN A 478 26.34 -19.55 -5.20
CA GLN A 478 27.19 -20.04 -6.28
C GLN A 478 28.01 -21.27 -5.87
N MET A 479 28.54 -21.29 -4.64
CA MET A 479 29.26 -22.46 -4.12
C MET A 479 28.32 -23.65 -3.89
N ALA A 480 27.09 -23.42 -3.42
CA ALA A 480 26.09 -24.47 -3.27
C ALA A 480 25.64 -25.04 -4.63
N GLN A 481 25.47 -24.19 -5.64
CA GLN A 481 25.18 -24.61 -7.02
C GLN A 481 26.32 -25.43 -7.61
N LYS A 482 27.57 -25.01 -7.37
CA LYS A 482 28.75 -25.78 -7.79
C LYS A 482 28.79 -27.15 -7.11
N LEU A 483 28.56 -27.23 -5.81
CA LEU A 483 28.52 -28.51 -5.09
C LEU A 483 27.44 -29.44 -5.66
N LYS A 484 26.25 -28.89 -5.98
CA LYS A 484 25.18 -29.66 -6.61
C LYS A 484 25.60 -30.23 -7.97
N GLN A 485 26.30 -29.45 -8.78
CA GLN A 485 26.85 -29.91 -10.07
C GLN A 485 27.92 -30.98 -9.88
N ASP A 486 28.84 -30.78 -8.92
CA ASP A 486 29.90 -31.73 -8.60
C ASP A 486 29.31 -33.08 -8.11
N CYS A 487 28.28 -33.05 -7.25
CA CYS A 487 27.56 -34.25 -6.82
C CYS A 487 26.87 -34.98 -7.98
N ALA A 488 26.21 -34.25 -8.89
CA ALA A 488 25.58 -34.84 -10.06
C ALA A 488 26.63 -35.51 -10.97
N ALA A 489 27.75 -34.84 -11.23
CA ALA A 489 28.84 -35.39 -12.05
C ALA A 489 29.45 -36.66 -11.45
N VAL A 490 29.65 -36.72 -10.13
CA VAL A 490 30.13 -37.93 -9.44
C VAL A 490 29.10 -39.06 -9.51
N GLN A 491 27.82 -38.74 -9.39
CA GLN A 491 26.75 -39.73 -9.50
C GLN A 491 26.66 -40.33 -10.92
N ASP A 492 26.81 -39.49 -11.94
CA ASP A 492 26.87 -39.93 -13.34
C ASP A 492 28.11 -40.80 -13.60
N GLN A 493 29.28 -40.41 -13.08
CA GLN A 493 30.50 -41.23 -13.15
C GLN A 493 30.35 -42.58 -12.44
N LEU A 494 29.68 -42.61 -11.29
CA LEU A 494 29.41 -43.84 -10.57
C LEU A 494 28.46 -44.75 -11.34
N ALA A 495 27.42 -44.19 -11.96
CA ALA A 495 26.49 -44.93 -12.81
C ALA A 495 27.20 -45.51 -14.04
N ALA A 496 28.02 -44.72 -14.72
CA ALA A 496 28.82 -45.18 -15.86
C ALA A 496 29.80 -46.29 -15.46
N SER A 497 30.48 -46.15 -14.31
CA SER A 497 31.37 -47.19 -13.77
C SER A 497 30.61 -48.46 -13.40
N ALA A 498 29.41 -48.35 -12.82
CA ALA A 498 28.56 -49.50 -12.52
C ALA A 498 28.10 -50.24 -13.79
N GLU A 499 27.77 -49.51 -14.86
CA GLU A 499 27.41 -50.07 -16.16
C GLU A 499 28.60 -50.78 -16.83
N GLU A 500 29.80 -50.17 -16.78
CA GLU A 500 31.05 -50.81 -17.23
C GLU A 500 31.35 -52.10 -16.46
N GLN A 501 31.21 -52.09 -15.14
CA GLN A 501 31.38 -53.29 -14.29
C GLN A 501 30.36 -54.38 -14.63
N SER A 502 29.09 -54.00 -14.84
CA SER A 502 28.05 -54.95 -15.28
C SER A 502 28.38 -55.56 -16.64
N HIS A 503 28.85 -54.77 -17.60
CA HIS A 503 29.26 -55.27 -18.90
C HIS A 503 30.45 -56.22 -18.82
N LEU A 504 31.44 -55.92 -17.98
CA LEU A 504 32.58 -56.80 -17.70
C LEU A 504 32.12 -58.14 -17.10
N LEU A 505 31.19 -58.10 -16.14
CA LEU A 505 30.62 -59.32 -15.54
C LEU A 505 29.84 -60.15 -16.56
N SER A 506 28.97 -59.55 -17.36
CA SER A 506 28.23 -60.28 -18.40
C SER A 506 29.15 -60.88 -19.48
N ASN A 507 30.25 -60.20 -19.82
CA ASN A 507 31.25 -60.75 -20.72
C ASN A 507 31.96 -61.97 -20.11
N LEU A 508 32.31 -61.89 -18.82
CA LEU A 508 32.93 -63.01 -18.11
C LEU A 508 31.99 -64.20 -17.99
N GLU A 509 30.71 -63.97 -17.66
CA GLU A 509 29.68 -65.01 -17.63
C GLU A 509 29.54 -65.70 -18.99
N ARG A 510 29.46 -64.92 -20.07
CA ARG A 510 29.43 -65.46 -21.44
C ARG A 510 30.68 -66.28 -21.75
N ASP A 511 31.86 -65.84 -21.34
CA ASP A 511 33.11 -66.58 -21.57
C ASP A 511 33.15 -67.88 -20.77
N VAL A 512 32.60 -67.89 -19.54
CA VAL A 512 32.42 -69.10 -18.73
C VAL A 512 31.42 -70.05 -19.39
N ASP A 513 30.29 -69.55 -19.91
CA ASP A 513 29.30 -70.36 -20.63
C ASP A 513 29.88 -70.98 -21.91
N VAL A 514 30.70 -70.24 -22.65
CA VAL A 514 31.42 -70.76 -23.84
C VAL A 514 32.40 -71.85 -23.45
N LEU A 515 33.18 -71.65 -22.38
CA LEU A 515 34.09 -72.67 -21.84
C LEU A 515 33.33 -73.91 -21.35
N HIS A 516 32.21 -73.71 -20.65
CA HIS A 516 31.34 -74.78 -20.20
C HIS A 516 30.75 -75.55 -21.40
N GLY A 517 30.25 -74.86 -22.41
CA GLY A 517 29.76 -75.46 -23.65
C GLY A 517 30.84 -76.28 -24.37
N ALA A 518 32.08 -75.80 -24.42
CA ALA A 518 33.21 -76.48 -25.05
C ALA A 518 33.69 -77.71 -24.26
N LEU A 519 33.63 -77.69 -22.93
CA LEU A 519 34.09 -78.80 -22.08
C LEU A 519 33.04 -79.90 -21.91
N TYR A 520 31.76 -79.53 -21.92
CA TYR A 520 30.66 -80.44 -21.63
C TYR A 520 29.91 -80.87 -22.91
N CYS A 521 30.01 -80.15 -24.03
CA CYS A 521 29.36 -80.49 -25.32
C CYS A 521 27.86 -80.88 -25.17
N GLY A 522 27.15 -80.30 -24.19
CA GLY A 522 25.75 -80.64 -23.89
C GLY A 522 25.53 -81.92 -23.07
N THR A 523 26.58 -82.52 -22.52
CA THR A 523 26.55 -83.70 -21.64
C THR A 523 27.14 -83.38 -20.27
N ASN A 524 26.58 -83.90 -19.17
CA ASN A 524 27.07 -83.64 -17.80
C ASN A 524 28.42 -84.34 -17.46
N GLN A 525 29.23 -84.71 -18.47
CA GLN A 525 30.54 -85.32 -18.28
C GLN A 525 31.60 -84.56 -19.09
N VAL A 526 32.71 -84.20 -18.42
CA VAL A 526 33.83 -83.47 -19.03
C VAL A 526 34.49 -84.33 -20.11
N GLN A 527 34.46 -83.88 -21.37
CA GLN A 527 35.14 -84.56 -22.48
C GLN A 527 36.51 -83.93 -22.72
N LEU A 528 37.57 -84.59 -22.24
CA LEU A 528 38.98 -84.18 -22.45
C LEU A 528 39.53 -84.50 -23.86
N ARG A 529 38.68 -84.93 -24.80
CA ARG A 529 39.07 -85.27 -26.18
C ARG A 529 38.25 -84.45 -27.16
N SER A 530 38.92 -83.52 -27.84
CA SER A 530 38.31 -82.77 -28.94
C SER A 530 38.01 -83.72 -30.10
N LEU A 531 36.75 -83.73 -30.54
CA LEU A 531 36.29 -84.51 -31.69
C LEU A 531 37.06 -84.11 -32.96
N GLU A 532 37.31 -82.81 -33.12
CA GLU A 532 38.06 -82.20 -34.21
C GLU A 532 39.52 -82.70 -34.27
N LEU A 533 40.19 -82.76 -33.10
CA LEU A 533 41.52 -83.33 -32.98
C LEU A 533 41.52 -84.84 -33.24
N THR A 534 40.46 -85.55 -32.82
CA THR A 534 40.35 -87.00 -33.00
C THR A 534 40.18 -87.38 -34.47
N GLU A 535 39.43 -86.59 -35.25
CA GLU A 535 39.33 -86.73 -36.71
C GLU A 535 40.65 -86.42 -37.40
N GLN A 536 41.36 -85.35 -36.97
CA GLN A 536 42.69 -85.04 -37.49
C GLN A 536 43.72 -86.14 -37.21
N PHE A 537 43.67 -86.77 -36.02
CA PHE A 537 44.54 -87.90 -35.70
C PHE A 537 44.24 -89.14 -36.55
N HIS A 538 42.95 -89.46 -36.81
CA HIS A 538 42.58 -90.56 -37.71
C HIS A 538 43.07 -90.31 -39.14
N GLN A 539 42.95 -89.07 -39.64
CA GLN A 539 43.46 -88.71 -40.96
C GLN A 539 44.98 -88.87 -41.06
N LEU A 540 45.72 -88.47 -40.01
CA LEU A 540 47.16 -88.64 -39.92
C LEU A 540 47.56 -90.14 -39.92
N GLU A 541 46.80 -90.98 -39.22
CA GLU A 541 47.01 -92.42 -39.13
C GLU A 541 46.84 -93.10 -40.51
N VAL A 542 45.79 -92.70 -41.25
CA VAL A 542 45.55 -93.14 -42.64
C VAL A 542 46.70 -92.75 -43.58
N ASP A 543 47.23 -91.53 -43.45
CA ASP A 543 48.33 -91.08 -44.29
C ASP A 543 49.67 -91.75 -43.91
N LEU A 544 49.86 -92.10 -42.64
CA LEU A 544 51.01 -92.86 -42.15
C LEU A 544 51.00 -94.31 -42.66
N ASP A 545 49.84 -94.94 -42.73
CA ASP A 545 49.65 -96.28 -43.31
C ASP A 545 49.92 -96.32 -44.82
N LYS A 546 49.52 -95.26 -45.55
CA LYS A 546 49.88 -95.10 -46.97
C LYS A 546 51.38 -94.97 -47.16
N LEU A 547 52.06 -94.17 -46.34
CA LEU A 547 53.51 -94.02 -46.39
C LEU A 547 54.22 -95.36 -46.13
N ASN A 548 53.74 -96.11 -45.13
CA ASN A 548 54.27 -97.44 -44.82
C ASN A 548 54.11 -98.42 -45.99
N HIS A 549 53.00 -98.37 -46.73
CA HIS A 549 52.82 -99.18 -47.95
C HIS A 549 53.83 -98.78 -49.04
N LEU A 550 53.98 -97.49 -49.31
CA LEU A 550 54.96 -97.00 -50.30
C LEU A 550 56.40 -97.40 -49.94
N LEU A 551 56.74 -97.38 -48.66
CA LEU A 551 58.07 -97.75 -48.17
C LEU A 551 58.33 -99.26 -48.33
N LYS A 552 57.32 -100.09 -48.09
CA LYS A 552 57.39 -101.54 -48.36
C LYS A 552 57.57 -101.84 -49.86
N ASP A 553 56.85 -101.14 -50.73
CA ASP A 553 56.98 -101.30 -52.18
C ASP A 553 58.38 -100.91 -52.66
N LEU A 554 58.94 -99.81 -52.13
CA LEU A 554 60.31 -99.38 -52.45
C LEU A 554 61.36 -100.40 -51.96
N VAL A 555 61.17 -100.97 -50.77
CA VAL A 555 62.06 -102.02 -50.25
C VAL A 555 61.99 -103.27 -51.11
N ALA A 556 60.80 -103.66 -51.59
CA ALA A 556 60.64 -104.79 -52.50
C ALA A 556 61.32 -104.52 -53.86
N ASP A 557 61.21 -103.30 -54.40
CA ASP A 557 61.91 -102.89 -55.63
C ASP A 557 63.44 -102.86 -55.45
N LEU A 558 63.93 -102.38 -54.30
CA LEU A 558 65.36 -102.41 -53.97
C LEU A 558 65.87 -103.85 -53.80
N ALA A 559 65.08 -104.74 -53.19
CA ALA A 559 65.42 -106.14 -53.06
C ALA A 559 65.47 -106.84 -54.42
N SER A 560 64.54 -106.52 -55.34
CA SER A 560 64.54 -107.06 -56.69
C SER A 560 65.77 -106.57 -57.48
N LYS A 561 66.09 -105.27 -57.42
CA LYS A 561 67.30 -104.69 -58.03
C LYS A 561 68.59 -105.25 -57.43
N ARG A 562 68.61 -105.50 -56.12
CA ARG A 562 69.72 -106.17 -55.44
C ARG A 562 69.88 -107.62 -55.92
N SER A 563 68.79 -108.36 -56.09
CA SER A 563 68.83 -109.73 -56.62
C SER A 563 69.31 -109.78 -58.08
N LEU A 564 68.96 -108.78 -58.89
CA LEU A 564 69.49 -108.58 -60.25
C LEU A 564 71.00 -108.29 -60.25
N LEU A 565 71.46 -107.44 -59.32
CA LEU A 565 72.89 -107.15 -59.15
C LEU A 565 73.71 -108.36 -58.66
N GLU A 566 73.14 -109.21 -57.80
CA GLU A 566 73.82 -110.41 -57.28
C GLU A 566 73.82 -111.59 -58.28
N SER A 567 72.84 -111.66 -59.18
CA SER A 567 72.72 -112.77 -60.15
C SER A 567 73.45 -112.54 -61.49
N SER A 568 73.78 -111.29 -61.83
CA SER A 568 74.45 -110.94 -63.08
C SER A 568 75.86 -110.40 -62.86
N SER A 569 76.87 -111.18 -63.26
CA SER A 569 78.29 -110.78 -63.18
C SER A 569 78.60 -109.48 -63.93
N LEU A 570 77.83 -109.18 -64.98
CA LEU A 570 77.98 -107.99 -65.82
C LEU A 570 77.51 -106.72 -65.08
N HIS A 571 76.37 -106.77 -64.38
CA HIS A 571 75.86 -105.64 -63.59
C HIS A 571 76.67 -105.40 -62.31
N GLN A 572 77.30 -106.43 -61.76
CA GLN A 572 78.21 -106.31 -60.62
C GLN A 572 79.50 -105.56 -61.01
N MET A 573 80.03 -105.84 -62.20
CA MET A 573 81.16 -105.10 -62.77
C MET A 573 80.79 -103.65 -63.11
N GLU A 574 79.60 -103.40 -63.66
CA GLU A 574 79.09 -102.05 -63.91
C GLU A 574 78.91 -101.26 -62.60
N ARG A 575 78.40 -101.90 -61.53
CA ARG A 575 78.31 -101.30 -60.20
C ARG A 575 79.68 -100.95 -59.65
N ASP A 576 80.65 -101.84 -59.74
CA ASP A 576 81.98 -101.60 -59.21
C ASP A 576 82.67 -100.47 -59.99
N LEU A 577 82.53 -100.42 -61.32
CA LEU A 577 82.94 -99.26 -62.14
C LEU A 577 82.25 -97.96 -61.69
N TYR A 578 80.93 -97.99 -61.44
CA TYR A 578 80.18 -96.83 -60.99
C TYR A 578 80.60 -96.38 -59.58
N VAL A 579 80.91 -97.31 -58.66
CA VAL A 579 81.41 -97.00 -57.32
C VAL A 579 82.83 -96.44 -57.39
N TYR A 580 83.71 -97.02 -58.22
CA TYR A 580 85.07 -96.49 -58.40
C TYR A 580 85.07 -95.11 -59.04
N PHE A 581 84.17 -94.83 -59.99
CA PHE A 581 83.99 -93.48 -60.56
C PHE A 581 83.73 -92.41 -59.50
N PHE A 582 82.97 -92.71 -58.43
CA PHE A 582 82.67 -91.74 -57.37
C PHE A 582 83.57 -91.81 -56.14
N LYS A 583 84.30 -92.92 -55.93
CA LYS A 583 85.12 -93.12 -54.72
C LYS A 583 86.62 -93.13 -54.94
N ASP A 584 87.10 -93.52 -56.12
CA ASP A 584 88.53 -93.71 -56.38
C ASP A 584 88.86 -93.66 -57.89
N GLU A 585 89.09 -92.44 -58.39
CA GLU A 585 89.38 -92.18 -59.81
C GLU A 585 90.70 -92.83 -60.28
N GLU A 586 91.69 -92.90 -59.39
CA GLU A 586 93.00 -93.50 -59.68
C GLU A 586 92.88 -95.03 -59.86
N HIS A 587 92.08 -95.70 -59.03
CA HIS A 587 91.88 -97.15 -59.16
C HIS A 587 91.01 -97.53 -60.37
N LEU A 588 90.03 -96.68 -60.73
CA LEU A 588 89.26 -96.82 -61.97
C LEU A 588 90.19 -96.72 -63.20
N LYS A 589 91.08 -95.72 -63.20
CA LYS A 589 92.04 -95.51 -64.29
C LYS A 589 92.98 -96.69 -64.47
N GLU A 590 93.48 -97.28 -63.37
CA GLU A 590 94.33 -98.48 -63.40
C GLU A 590 93.58 -99.73 -63.91
N MET A 591 92.30 -99.87 -63.57
CA MET A 591 91.49 -101.03 -63.99
C MET A 591 91.05 -100.92 -65.46
N VAL A 592 90.74 -99.70 -65.93
CA VAL A 592 90.51 -99.41 -67.35
C VAL A 592 91.81 -99.57 -68.14
N GLU A 593 92.96 -99.11 -67.65
CA GLU A 593 94.26 -99.37 -68.28
C GLU A 593 94.59 -100.86 -68.34
N LYS A 594 94.29 -101.66 -67.30
CA LYS A 594 94.47 -103.12 -67.34
C LYS A 594 93.51 -103.81 -68.33
N LEU A 595 92.28 -103.34 -68.47
CA LEU A 595 91.34 -103.86 -69.46
C LEU A 595 91.72 -103.44 -70.89
N GLU A 596 92.18 -102.21 -71.08
CA GLU A 596 92.75 -101.73 -72.34
C GLU A 596 94.02 -102.52 -72.68
N GLN A 597 94.91 -102.76 -71.72
CA GLN A 597 96.10 -103.60 -71.88
C GLN A 597 95.76 -105.08 -72.11
N GLN A 598 94.72 -105.64 -71.51
CA GLN A 598 94.24 -107.00 -71.83
C GLN A 598 93.56 -107.07 -73.21
N SER A 599 92.88 -106.01 -73.65
CA SER A 599 92.34 -105.91 -75.00
C SER A 599 93.45 -105.71 -76.04
N GLN A 600 94.49 -104.92 -75.73
CA GLN A 600 95.67 -104.73 -76.54
C GLN A 600 96.59 -105.96 -76.54
N ALA A 601 96.67 -106.74 -75.45
CA ALA A 601 97.41 -108.00 -75.37
C ALA A 601 96.68 -109.18 -76.04
N LYS A 602 95.35 -109.15 -76.11
CA LYS A 602 94.57 -110.06 -76.97
C LYS A 602 94.59 -109.63 -78.45
N ALA A 603 94.77 -108.34 -78.74
CA ALA A 603 94.92 -107.82 -80.10
C ALA A 603 96.35 -107.93 -80.67
N SER A 604 97.39 -107.96 -79.83
CA SER A 604 98.80 -108.10 -80.24
C SER A 604 99.33 -109.55 -80.24
N GLY A 605 98.49 -110.53 -79.89
CA GLY A 605 98.76 -111.97 -80.07
C GLY A 605 98.28 -112.54 -81.41
N LEU A 606 97.71 -111.73 -82.31
CA LEU A 606 97.02 -112.20 -83.52
C LEU A 606 97.15 -111.24 -84.73
N GLU A 607 98.24 -110.47 -84.81
CA GLU A 607 98.69 -109.80 -86.06
C GLU A 607 100.19 -110.05 -86.37
N ASP A 608 100.62 -111.31 -86.19
CA ASP A 608 101.79 -111.91 -86.87
C ASP A 608 101.34 -113.18 -87.64
N LYS A 609 100.30 -112.97 -88.45
CA LYS A 609 100.04 -113.57 -89.77
C LYS A 609 98.65 -113.14 -90.24
N ASN A 610 98.66 -111.98 -90.89
CA ASN A 610 98.00 -111.72 -92.15
C ASN A 610 96.48 -111.93 -92.27
N PHE A 611 95.85 -110.77 -92.44
CA PHE A 611 94.98 -110.41 -93.56
C PHE A 611 93.52 -110.89 -93.53
N THR A 612 92.68 -109.90 -93.20
CA THR A 612 91.57 -109.37 -94.01
C THR A 612 90.35 -110.25 -94.30
N ALA A 613 89.22 -109.65 -93.91
CA ALA A 613 88.02 -109.39 -94.71
C ALA A 613 87.13 -110.60 -95.02
N SER A 614 85.83 -110.58 -94.73
CA SER A 614 84.89 -109.45 -94.55
C SER A 614 83.91 -109.66 -93.39
#